data_AF-C7LQB0-F1
#
_entry.id   AF-C7LQB0-F1
#
_cell.length_a   1.000
_cell.length_b   1.000
_cell.length_c   1.000
_cell.angle_alpha   90.00
_cell.angle_beta   90.00
_cell.angle_gamma   90.00
#
_symmetry.space_group_name_H-M   'P 1'
#
loop_
_entity.id
_entity.type
_entity.pdbx_description
1 polymer ?
#
loop_
_entity_poly.entity_id
_entity_poly.type
_entity_poly.pdbx_seq_one_letter_code
_entity_poly.pdbx_strand_id
1 'polypeptide(L)'
;MSSDVHFCRDFLRKVYPFSLLSAETLEELLPAVRVRQLPAREMFVEPVVGVVLHGAVHLTSQGVHFERIMDGDAFGFESVVDVRLPFLEVRAEEDTSFLAIGLEAFRAMLDGENALKAYFVRKCERLAMLLDASRLRGSELETDPFLRLAVGSIGLNDPVFVPASMSASEAAQTMRERGVSACLVGDAAQVAGILTEKDVVAQAARGTLDVRVGEMMTAGLITVGGEELVFEAFSTMIRHGIRRLVVVDENEKPRGLLQERDMLSARGENPLHLSGEIASAQSFAALAQCFERLRLMVLRSAAERIGAEKVGRFVAHIHDQILVRVAGLVMEDLGRGPREFSLMVLGSEGRREQFLATDQDNALVFSDEGEDVDYFAAFGQRFVRALVEIGFPPCPHGVMIENALWRQSLSAWRDSIDAMMRVVDADAVLRLTQLADSRHILGAPRLCERLREHLFRQVRDTPVLLKYMAREALRFSPPMGFFHNLVVEKSGPAKGCLDLKKGGIFPLTQGIKTLALEHGLHETGSMERLLSLRREGVFSEAMAANIHDAFDFFQSLRLRVQAAGVRARQAPDNHVRIDLLAALERERLKDCFGVVIDFQSFLHTKFGLHLIS
;
A
#
# COMPACT_ATOMS: atom_id res chain seq x y z
N MET A 1 -27.64 41.97 25.10
CA MET A 1 -28.42 41.82 23.83
C MET A 1 -27.70 42.38 22.61
N SER A 2 -27.27 43.66 22.56
CA SER A 2 -26.58 44.19 21.36
C SER A 2 -25.15 43.64 21.13
N SER A 3 -24.42 43.23 22.19
CA SER A 3 -23.07 42.65 22.05
C SER A 3 -23.12 41.23 21.47
N ASP A 4 -24.09 40.44 21.91
CA ASP A 4 -24.16 39.00 21.59
C ASP A 4 -24.60 38.79 20.14
N VAL A 5 -25.52 39.63 19.64
CA VAL A 5 -25.94 39.60 18.23
C VAL A 5 -24.79 39.99 17.30
N HIS A 6 -23.96 40.96 17.68
CA HIS A 6 -22.79 41.35 16.89
C HIS A 6 -21.75 40.22 16.84
N PHE A 7 -21.47 39.58 17.98
CA PHE A 7 -20.59 38.41 18.05
C PHE A 7 -21.10 37.23 17.21
N CYS A 8 -22.38 36.84 17.35
CA CYS A 8 -22.97 35.75 16.58
C CYS A 8 -22.90 36.01 15.06
N ARG A 9 -23.15 37.26 14.65
CA ARG A 9 -23.03 37.69 13.24
C ARG A 9 -21.61 37.52 12.71
N ASP A 10 -20.63 38.05 13.45
CA ASP A 10 -19.23 38.01 13.03
C ASP A 10 -18.67 36.60 13.01
N PHE A 11 -19.13 35.74 13.92
CA PHE A 11 -18.77 34.32 13.95
C PHE A 11 -19.35 33.57 12.75
N LEU A 12 -20.68 33.62 12.54
CA LEU A 12 -21.35 32.90 11.46
C LEU A 12 -20.86 33.32 10.07
N ARG A 13 -20.47 34.59 9.88
CA ARG A 13 -19.86 35.08 8.62
C ARG A 13 -18.49 34.46 8.31
N LYS A 14 -17.76 34.00 9.33
CA LYS A 14 -16.40 33.45 9.18
C LYS A 14 -16.37 31.93 9.10
N VAL A 15 -17.46 31.27 9.48
CA VAL A 15 -17.52 29.82 9.66
C VAL A 15 -18.24 29.18 8.49
N TYR A 16 -17.57 28.29 7.78
CA TYR A 16 -18.18 27.49 6.72
C TYR A 16 -19.08 26.39 7.34
N PRO A 17 -20.28 26.12 6.80
CA PRO A 17 -20.87 26.68 5.58
C PRO A 17 -21.68 27.97 5.77
N PHE A 18 -21.84 28.47 7.00
CA PHE A 18 -22.65 29.67 7.32
C PHE A 18 -22.11 30.96 6.69
N SER A 19 -20.83 31.00 6.34
CA SER A 19 -20.22 32.07 5.55
C SER A 19 -20.80 32.20 4.13
N LEU A 20 -21.59 31.22 3.69
CA LEU A 20 -22.30 31.25 2.40
C LEU A 20 -23.64 32.00 2.48
N LEU A 21 -24.14 32.31 3.68
CA LEU A 21 -25.41 33.01 3.85
C LEU A 21 -25.38 34.39 3.22
N SER A 22 -26.49 34.78 2.56
CA SER A 22 -26.70 36.16 2.20
C SER A 22 -26.76 37.06 3.45
N ALA A 23 -26.43 38.34 3.29
CA ALA A 23 -26.50 39.28 4.40
C ALA A 23 -27.93 39.40 4.97
N GLU A 24 -28.95 39.31 4.11
CA GLU A 24 -30.37 39.35 4.48
C GLU A 24 -30.78 38.12 5.30
N THR A 25 -30.51 36.93 4.78
CA THR A 25 -30.80 35.64 5.45
C THR A 25 -30.12 35.57 6.82
N LEU A 26 -28.88 36.08 6.93
CA LEU A 26 -28.17 36.12 8.20
C LEU A 26 -28.85 37.06 9.22
N GLU A 27 -29.27 38.26 8.81
CA GLU A 27 -29.97 39.18 9.71
C GLU A 27 -31.33 38.63 10.18
N GLU A 28 -32.03 37.87 9.33
CA GLU A 28 -33.28 37.18 9.69
C GLU A 28 -33.06 36.02 10.67
N LEU A 29 -31.90 35.33 10.58
CA LEU A 29 -31.56 34.22 11.45
C LEU A 29 -31.16 34.68 12.87
N LEU A 30 -30.42 35.79 12.98
CA LEU A 30 -29.81 36.24 14.23
C LEU A 30 -30.78 36.35 15.44
N PRO A 31 -32.02 36.84 15.30
CA PRO A 31 -33.00 36.86 16.39
C PRO A 31 -33.32 35.49 16.99
N ALA A 32 -33.13 34.40 16.23
CA ALA A 32 -33.38 33.02 16.65
C ALA A 32 -32.13 32.30 17.21
N VAL A 33 -30.96 32.95 17.21
CA VAL A 33 -29.71 32.36 17.71
C VAL A 33 -29.52 32.66 19.19
N ARG A 34 -29.14 31.66 19.98
CA ARG A 34 -28.78 31.82 21.41
C ARG A 34 -27.44 31.15 21.69
N VAL A 35 -26.58 31.80 22.49
CA VAL A 35 -25.35 31.16 22.98
C VAL A 35 -25.71 30.23 24.13
N ARG A 36 -25.19 29.00 24.11
CA ARG A 36 -25.39 28.00 25.15
C ARG A 36 -24.07 27.37 25.56
N GLN A 37 -24.08 26.76 26.74
CA GLN A 37 -22.98 26.01 27.31
C GLN A 37 -23.44 24.57 27.56
N LEU A 38 -22.56 23.61 27.32
CA LEU A 38 -22.72 22.20 27.59
C LEU A 38 -21.50 21.74 28.39
N PRO A 39 -21.65 21.46 29.69
CA PRO A 39 -20.55 20.98 30.53
C PRO A 39 -19.97 19.66 30.04
N ALA A 40 -18.69 19.43 30.31
CA ALA A 40 -18.00 18.20 29.93
C ALA A 40 -18.76 16.95 30.39
N ARG A 41 -18.86 15.96 29.49
CA ARG A 41 -19.55 14.66 29.66
C ARG A 41 -21.07 14.73 29.75
N GLU A 42 -21.68 15.91 29.73
CA GLU A 42 -23.13 16.03 29.66
C GLU A 42 -23.67 15.74 28.26
N MET A 43 -24.88 15.20 28.21
CA MET A 43 -25.60 14.94 26.96
C MET A 43 -26.52 16.09 26.63
N PHE A 44 -26.57 16.44 25.35
CA PHE A 44 -27.47 17.42 24.80
C PHE A 44 -28.62 16.71 24.07
N VAL A 45 -29.86 17.01 24.47
CA VAL A 45 -31.07 16.29 24.02
C VAL A 45 -32.14 17.21 23.42
N GLU A 46 -31.88 18.50 23.32
CA GLU A 46 -32.87 19.46 22.84
C GLU A 46 -32.88 19.56 21.30
N PRO A 47 -34.06 19.76 20.68
CA PRO A 47 -34.21 19.83 19.23
C PRO A 47 -33.76 21.21 18.73
N VAL A 48 -32.46 21.43 18.62
CA VAL A 48 -31.86 22.61 18.02
C VAL A 48 -30.66 22.22 17.18
N VAL A 49 -30.32 23.06 16.20
CA VAL A 49 -29.04 22.95 15.50
C VAL A 49 -28.00 23.71 16.30
N GLY A 50 -26.95 23.03 16.73
CA GLY A 50 -25.82 23.61 17.44
C GLY A 50 -24.67 23.91 16.48
N VAL A 51 -24.06 25.10 16.58
CA VAL A 51 -22.78 25.43 15.91
C VAL A 51 -21.73 25.68 16.99
N VAL A 52 -20.70 24.85 17.07
CA VAL A 52 -19.71 24.90 18.16
C VAL A 52 -18.90 26.19 18.07
N LEU A 53 -18.89 26.97 19.14
CA LEU A 53 -18.08 28.19 19.27
C LEU A 53 -16.69 27.85 19.79
N HIS A 54 -16.64 27.07 20.86
CA HIS A 54 -15.43 26.59 21.51
C HIS A 54 -15.71 25.26 22.22
N GLY A 55 -14.86 24.26 22.01
CA GLY A 55 -14.92 22.95 22.66
C GLY A 55 -15.17 21.82 21.65
N ALA A 56 -15.62 20.68 22.14
CA ALA A 56 -15.89 19.52 21.29
C ALA A 56 -17.06 18.68 21.83
N VAL A 57 -17.90 18.22 20.89
CA VAL A 57 -18.97 17.25 21.17
C VAL A 57 -18.80 16.02 20.29
N HIS A 58 -19.19 14.86 20.82
CA HIS A 58 -19.29 13.62 20.08
C HIS A 58 -20.72 13.34 19.66
N LEU A 59 -20.89 12.91 18.41
CA LEU A 59 -22.12 12.29 17.94
C LEU A 59 -22.03 10.79 18.20
N THR A 60 -22.93 10.28 19.04
CA THR A 60 -23.05 8.86 19.37
C THR A 60 -24.42 8.32 18.97
N SER A 61 -24.50 7.03 18.66
CA SER A 61 -25.78 6.33 18.49
C SER A 61 -25.57 4.90 18.96
N GLN A 62 -26.41 4.43 19.90
CA GLN A 62 -26.29 3.10 20.49
C GLN A 62 -24.89 2.77 21.05
N GLY A 63 -24.21 3.76 21.64
CA GLY A 63 -22.88 3.59 22.23
C GLY A 63 -21.69 3.62 21.24
N VAL A 64 -21.94 3.78 19.94
CA VAL A 64 -20.90 3.92 18.92
C VAL A 64 -20.62 5.40 18.66
N HIS A 65 -19.33 5.78 18.63
CA HIS A 65 -18.88 7.14 18.28
C HIS A 65 -18.77 7.29 16.76
N PHE A 66 -19.48 8.27 16.19
CA PHE A 66 -19.54 8.48 14.74
C PHE A 66 -18.66 9.63 14.28
N GLU A 67 -18.78 10.77 14.96
CA GLU A 67 -18.10 11.98 14.57
C GLU A 67 -17.80 12.83 15.80
N ARG A 68 -16.68 13.54 15.75
CA ARG A 68 -16.31 14.58 16.71
C ARG A 68 -16.53 15.93 16.04
N ILE A 69 -17.39 16.75 16.61
CA ILE A 69 -17.75 18.09 16.14
C ILE A 69 -16.96 19.09 16.99
N MET A 70 -16.20 19.97 16.34
CA MET A 70 -15.31 20.95 16.99
C MET A 70 -15.70 22.37 16.57
N ASP A 71 -14.99 23.38 17.08
CA ASP A 71 -15.11 24.80 16.74
C ASP A 71 -15.41 25.05 15.26
N GLY A 72 -16.53 25.72 15.01
CA GLY A 72 -17.03 26.06 13.68
C GLY A 72 -17.89 24.99 13.00
N ASP A 73 -18.00 23.77 13.55
CA ASP A 73 -18.84 22.74 12.97
C ASP A 73 -20.22 22.62 13.65
N ALA A 74 -21.18 22.04 12.94
CA ALA A 74 -22.58 21.95 13.36
C ALA A 74 -23.05 20.52 13.67
N PHE A 75 -24.02 20.41 14.57
CA PHE A 75 -24.74 19.18 14.97
C PHE A 75 -26.26 19.43 15.10
N GLY A 76 -27.08 18.37 15.11
CA GLY A 76 -28.54 18.47 15.33
C GLY A 76 -29.34 18.92 14.11
N PHE A 77 -28.72 18.98 12.92
CA PHE A 77 -29.38 19.38 11.66
C PHE A 77 -30.08 18.21 10.95
N GLU A 78 -29.79 16.97 11.35
CA GLU A 78 -30.36 15.75 10.79
C GLU A 78 -31.88 15.65 10.91
N SER A 79 -32.49 16.32 11.89
CA SER A 79 -33.95 16.38 12.05
C SER A 79 -34.63 17.39 11.11
N VAL A 80 -33.84 18.26 10.45
CA VAL A 80 -34.35 19.30 9.55
C VAL A 80 -34.15 18.93 8.09
N VAL A 81 -33.08 18.20 7.80
CA VAL A 81 -32.75 17.70 6.47
C VAL A 81 -33.53 16.41 6.23
N ASP A 82 -34.26 16.31 5.11
CA ASP A 82 -35.08 15.13 4.75
C ASP A 82 -34.24 13.89 4.35
N VAL A 83 -33.32 13.46 5.22
CA VAL A 83 -32.52 12.24 5.11
C VAL A 83 -32.81 11.39 6.34
N ARG A 84 -33.24 10.14 6.16
CA ARG A 84 -33.51 9.21 7.27
C ARG A 84 -32.21 8.86 7.99
N LEU A 85 -31.95 9.54 9.10
CA LEU A 85 -30.91 9.19 10.07
C LEU A 85 -31.54 8.64 11.35
N PRO A 86 -30.90 7.66 12.02
CA PRO A 86 -31.23 7.32 13.40
C PRO A 86 -30.92 8.51 14.31
N PHE A 87 -31.56 8.55 15.47
CA PHE A 87 -31.28 9.57 16.47
C PHE A 87 -29.79 9.54 16.86
N LEU A 88 -29.15 10.72 16.77
CA LEU A 88 -27.77 10.93 17.20
C LEU A 88 -27.80 11.63 18.55
N GLU A 89 -27.21 10.99 19.55
CA GLU A 89 -26.93 11.57 20.84
C GLU A 89 -25.71 12.50 20.72
N VAL A 90 -25.82 13.71 21.27
CA VAL A 90 -24.71 14.65 21.33
C VAL A 90 -24.17 14.66 22.75
N ARG A 91 -22.87 14.42 22.93
CA ARG A 91 -22.22 14.46 24.26
C ARG A 91 -21.01 15.36 24.24
N ALA A 92 -20.91 16.29 25.19
CA ALA A 92 -19.71 17.10 25.37
C ALA A 92 -18.52 16.23 25.77
N GLU A 93 -17.41 16.38 25.07
CA GLU A 93 -16.12 15.82 25.47
C GLU A 93 -15.48 16.71 26.57
N GLU A 94 -15.59 18.02 26.38
CA GLU A 94 -15.11 19.09 27.26
C GLU A 94 -16.17 20.18 27.41
N ASP A 95 -15.95 21.16 28.27
CA ASP A 95 -16.87 22.30 28.43
C ASP A 95 -17.02 23.01 27.08
N THR A 96 -18.21 22.88 26.48
CA THR A 96 -18.46 23.28 25.09
C THR A 96 -19.46 24.41 25.03
N SER A 97 -19.07 25.51 24.42
CA SER A 97 -19.94 26.62 24.06
C SER A 97 -20.40 26.50 22.62
N PHE A 98 -21.67 26.79 22.34
CA PHE A 98 -22.23 26.68 20.99
C PHE A 98 -23.37 27.66 20.75
N LEU A 99 -23.61 27.99 19.48
CA LEU A 99 -24.79 28.71 19.01
C LEU A 99 -25.93 27.71 18.80
N ALA A 100 -27.01 27.86 19.55
CA ALA A 100 -28.24 27.11 19.39
C ALA A 100 -29.19 27.86 18.45
N ILE A 101 -29.62 27.17 17.39
CA ILE A 101 -30.55 27.65 16.37
C ILE A 101 -31.80 26.77 16.41
N GLY A 102 -32.98 27.36 16.59
CA GLY A 102 -34.24 26.61 16.57
C GLY A 102 -34.49 25.93 15.20
N LEU A 103 -35.05 24.72 15.20
CA LEU A 103 -35.23 23.94 13.97
C LEU A 103 -36.06 24.66 12.90
N GLU A 104 -37.10 25.40 13.29
CA GLU A 104 -37.94 26.16 12.35
C GLU A 104 -37.15 27.27 11.66
N ALA A 105 -36.36 28.04 12.42
CA ALA A 105 -35.51 29.10 11.89
C ALA A 105 -34.41 28.52 10.99
N PHE A 106 -33.82 27.39 11.38
CA PHE A 106 -32.83 26.69 10.57
C PHE A 106 -33.44 26.18 9.25
N ARG A 107 -34.68 25.64 9.29
CA ARG A 107 -35.38 25.16 8.10
C ARG A 107 -35.69 26.30 7.12
N ALA A 108 -36.24 27.41 7.63
CA ALA A 108 -36.51 28.60 6.83
C ALA A 108 -35.24 29.14 6.16
N MET A 109 -34.12 29.17 6.88
CA MET A 109 -32.82 29.55 6.34
C MET A 109 -32.36 28.61 5.22
N LEU A 110 -32.53 27.29 5.35
CA LEU A 110 -32.15 26.34 4.29
C LEU A 110 -32.98 26.49 3.02
N ASP A 111 -34.26 26.84 3.13
CA ASP A 111 -35.13 27.00 1.96
C ASP A 111 -34.78 28.23 1.10
N GLY A 112 -34.14 29.25 1.70
CA GLY A 112 -33.62 30.41 0.97
C GLY A 112 -32.24 30.20 0.31
N GLU A 113 -31.47 29.18 0.71
CA GLU A 113 -30.04 29.09 0.41
C GLU A 113 -29.61 27.71 -0.14
N ASN A 114 -29.74 27.53 -1.47
CA ASN A 114 -29.49 26.26 -2.16
C ASN A 114 -28.11 25.64 -1.88
N ALA A 115 -27.05 26.46 -1.81
CA ALA A 115 -25.69 25.98 -1.56
C ALA A 115 -25.53 25.41 -0.14
N LEU A 116 -26.15 26.06 0.84
CA LEU A 116 -26.15 25.66 2.24
C LEU A 116 -26.98 24.38 2.45
N LYS A 117 -28.16 24.33 1.82
CA LYS A 117 -29.01 23.12 1.80
C LYS A 117 -28.27 21.92 1.23
N ALA A 118 -27.59 22.10 0.09
CA ALA A 118 -26.82 21.03 -0.53
C ALA A 118 -25.64 20.56 0.34
N TYR A 119 -25.01 21.46 1.13
CA TYR A 119 -23.98 21.07 2.08
C TYR A 119 -24.52 20.15 3.18
N PHE A 120 -25.62 20.54 3.84
CA PHE A 120 -26.18 19.76 4.95
C PHE A 120 -26.80 18.45 4.49
N VAL A 121 -27.41 18.40 3.29
CA VAL A 121 -27.84 17.15 2.65
C VAL A 121 -26.68 16.18 2.48
N ARG A 122 -25.56 16.62 1.88
CA ARG A 122 -24.35 15.77 1.72
C ARG A 122 -23.77 15.34 3.06
N LYS A 123 -23.77 16.23 4.07
CA LYS A 123 -23.28 15.91 5.41
C LYS A 123 -24.14 14.80 6.05
N CYS A 124 -25.47 14.87 5.91
CA CYS A 124 -26.39 13.81 6.34
C CYS A 124 -26.18 12.49 5.59
N GLU A 125 -26.01 12.53 4.26
CA GLU A 125 -25.73 11.32 3.46
C GLU A 125 -24.44 10.63 3.90
N ARG A 126 -23.37 11.40 4.18
CA ARG A 126 -22.11 10.86 4.72
C ARG A 126 -22.31 10.23 6.10
N LEU A 127 -23.05 10.89 6.99
CA LEU A 127 -23.38 10.32 8.31
C LEU A 127 -24.18 9.02 8.17
N ALA A 128 -25.12 8.94 7.24
CA ALA A 128 -25.88 7.72 6.95
C ALA A 128 -24.96 6.59 6.48
N MET A 129 -24.01 6.87 5.58
CA MET A 129 -23.02 5.88 5.14
C MET A 129 -22.12 5.39 6.30
N LEU A 130 -21.70 6.27 7.20
CA LEU A 130 -20.91 5.90 8.38
C LEU A 130 -21.73 5.04 9.35
N LEU A 131 -23.02 5.35 9.51
CA LEU A 131 -23.97 4.58 10.32
C LEU A 131 -24.22 3.20 9.72
N ASP A 132 -24.39 3.08 8.41
CA ASP A 132 -24.54 1.78 7.74
C ASP A 132 -23.24 0.96 7.80
N ALA A 133 -22.08 1.60 7.63
CA ALA A 133 -20.77 0.96 7.82
C ALA A 133 -20.52 0.52 9.27
N SER A 134 -21.13 1.20 10.25
CA SER A 134 -21.02 0.84 11.67
C SER A 134 -22.05 -0.21 12.08
N ARG A 135 -23.24 -0.24 11.44
CA ARG A 135 -24.19 -1.36 11.55
C ARG A 135 -23.59 -2.65 11.03
N LEU A 136 -22.84 -2.59 9.93
CA LEU A 136 -22.03 -3.70 9.42
C LEU A 136 -20.96 -4.14 10.44
N ARG A 137 -20.37 -3.21 11.21
CA ARG A 137 -19.43 -3.56 12.30
C ARG A 137 -20.12 -4.07 13.58
N GLY A 138 -21.37 -3.70 13.82
CA GLY A 138 -22.11 -4.03 15.04
C GLY A 138 -22.71 -5.44 15.04
N SER A 139 -22.87 -6.08 13.88
CA SER A 139 -23.42 -7.45 13.76
C SER A 139 -22.37 -8.55 13.57
N GLU A 140 -21.09 -8.23 13.43
CA GLU A 140 -20.02 -9.19 13.12
C GLU A 140 -19.16 -9.58 14.34
N LEU A 141 -19.82 -9.98 15.43
CA LEU A 141 -19.20 -10.92 16.40
C LEU A 141 -19.43 -12.38 15.98
N GLU A 142 -19.68 -12.60 14.70
CA GLU A 142 -19.59 -13.90 14.05
C GLU A 142 -18.11 -14.16 13.67
N THR A 143 -17.56 -15.26 14.19
CA THR A 143 -16.28 -15.89 13.80
C THR A 143 -15.80 -15.52 12.39
N ASP A 144 -14.55 -15.04 12.28
CA ASP A 144 -13.80 -14.79 11.04
C ASP A 144 -14.19 -15.80 9.93
N PRO A 145 -14.60 -15.36 8.72
CA PRO A 145 -15.03 -16.25 7.63
C PRO A 145 -14.07 -17.41 7.34
N PHE A 146 -12.77 -17.22 7.59
CA PHE A 146 -11.77 -18.28 7.53
C PHE A 146 -12.01 -19.42 8.52
N LEU A 147 -12.41 -19.10 9.75
CA LEU A 147 -12.70 -20.08 10.79
C LEU A 147 -13.90 -20.98 10.41
N ARG A 148 -14.74 -20.54 9.46
CA ARG A 148 -15.86 -21.30 8.88
C ARG A 148 -15.52 -22.04 7.59
N LEU A 149 -14.26 -22.02 7.15
CA LEU A 149 -13.82 -22.75 5.98
C LEU A 149 -13.75 -24.25 6.32
N ALA A 150 -14.22 -25.11 5.42
CA ALA A 150 -14.06 -26.56 5.57
C ALA A 150 -12.59 -26.97 5.34
N VAL A 151 -12.05 -27.85 6.18
CA VAL A 151 -10.65 -28.31 6.09
C VAL A 151 -10.30 -28.87 4.71
N GLY A 152 -11.22 -29.57 4.07
CA GLY A 152 -11.05 -30.17 2.74
C GLY A 152 -10.90 -29.16 1.60
N SER A 153 -11.23 -27.89 1.83
CA SER A 153 -10.98 -26.81 0.87
C SER A 153 -9.56 -26.24 0.94
N ILE A 154 -8.76 -26.67 1.93
CA ILE A 154 -7.34 -26.36 2.03
C ILE A 154 -6.57 -27.28 1.08
N GLY A 155 -5.67 -26.72 0.26
CA GLY A 155 -4.77 -27.50 -0.57
C GLY A 155 -3.76 -28.27 0.28
N LEU A 156 -4.02 -29.56 0.51
CA LEU A 156 -3.17 -30.44 1.30
C LEU A 156 -2.24 -31.26 0.39
N ASN A 157 -1.01 -31.50 0.85
CA ASN A 157 -0.13 -32.46 0.21
C ASN A 157 -0.57 -33.89 0.56
N ASP A 158 -0.34 -34.81 -0.40
CA ASP A 158 -0.55 -36.23 -0.17
C ASP A 158 0.28 -36.74 1.02
N PRO A 159 -0.29 -37.61 1.87
CA PRO A 159 0.42 -38.14 3.03
C PRO A 159 1.57 -39.03 2.58
N VAL A 160 2.76 -38.79 3.14
CA VAL A 160 3.94 -39.64 2.93
C VAL A 160 3.94 -40.74 3.99
N PHE A 161 3.96 -42.00 3.55
CA PHE A 161 3.97 -43.18 4.41
C PHE A 161 5.37 -43.78 4.52
N VAL A 162 5.73 -44.23 5.73
CA VAL A 162 6.97 -44.97 6.01
C VAL A 162 6.68 -46.22 6.86
N PRO A 163 7.37 -47.34 6.65
CA PRO A 163 7.15 -48.54 7.44
C PRO A 163 7.75 -48.40 8.85
N ALA A 164 7.11 -49.02 9.84
CA ALA A 164 7.55 -48.97 11.24
C ALA A 164 8.96 -49.57 11.48
N SER A 165 9.42 -50.44 10.58
CA SER A 165 10.76 -51.04 10.61
C SER A 165 11.86 -50.13 10.06
N MET A 166 11.51 -49.05 9.36
CA MET A 166 12.47 -48.08 8.82
C MET A 166 13.25 -47.41 9.95
N SER A 167 14.51 -47.06 9.73
CA SER A 167 15.30 -46.28 10.69
C SER A 167 14.90 -44.79 10.68
N ALA A 168 15.16 -44.08 11.79
CA ALA A 168 14.94 -42.64 11.86
C ALA A 168 15.78 -41.87 10.83
N SER A 169 16.97 -42.37 10.48
CA SER A 169 17.84 -41.80 9.45
C SER A 169 17.21 -41.87 8.05
N GLU A 170 16.69 -43.05 7.67
CA GLU A 170 16.01 -43.24 6.37
C GLU A 170 14.71 -42.44 6.29
N ALA A 171 13.97 -42.34 7.38
CA ALA A 171 12.77 -41.51 7.45
C ALA A 171 13.11 -40.02 7.29
N ALA A 172 14.18 -39.54 7.92
CA ALA A 172 14.66 -38.17 7.75
C ALA A 172 15.10 -37.87 6.31
N GLN A 173 15.73 -38.84 5.64
CA GLN A 173 16.07 -38.74 4.22
C GLN A 173 14.82 -38.68 3.34
N THR A 174 13.82 -39.54 3.61
CA THR A 174 12.53 -39.52 2.92
C THR A 174 11.83 -38.16 3.07
N MET A 175 11.82 -37.61 4.28
CA MET A 175 11.27 -36.27 4.57
C MET A 175 11.93 -35.19 3.70
N ARG A 176 13.26 -35.19 3.63
CA ARG A 176 14.04 -34.24 2.82
C ARG A 176 13.78 -34.39 1.32
N GLU A 177 13.77 -35.62 0.80
CA GLU A 177 13.55 -35.88 -0.62
C GLU A 177 12.13 -35.52 -1.08
N ARG A 178 11.14 -35.72 -0.20
CA ARG A 178 9.74 -35.38 -0.47
C ARG A 178 9.36 -33.95 -0.08
N GLY A 179 10.26 -33.22 0.58
CA GLY A 179 9.99 -31.86 1.08
C GLY A 179 8.92 -31.80 2.18
N VAL A 180 8.76 -32.86 2.98
CA VAL A 180 7.75 -32.95 4.05
C VAL A 180 8.39 -32.94 5.44
N SER A 181 7.70 -32.39 6.44
CA SER A 181 8.20 -32.31 7.82
C SER A 181 7.70 -33.43 8.75
N ALA A 182 6.95 -34.38 8.19
CA ALA A 182 6.32 -35.47 8.92
C ALA A 182 5.93 -36.60 7.95
N CYS A 183 5.88 -37.83 8.48
CA CYS A 183 5.42 -39.02 7.78
C CYS A 183 4.41 -39.78 8.64
N LEU A 184 3.44 -40.41 7.99
CA LEU A 184 2.56 -41.40 8.63
C LEU A 184 3.28 -42.74 8.66
N VAL A 185 3.17 -43.45 9.78
CA VAL A 185 3.85 -44.74 9.98
C VAL A 185 2.87 -45.86 9.68
N GLY A 186 3.23 -46.75 8.76
CA GLY A 186 2.36 -47.80 8.22
C GLY A 186 2.04 -47.56 6.75
N ASP A 187 0.79 -47.77 6.36
CA ASP A 187 0.28 -47.54 5.00
C ASP A 187 -1.13 -46.93 5.02
N ALA A 188 -1.70 -46.68 3.83
CA ALA A 188 -3.01 -46.05 3.69
C ALA A 188 -4.19 -46.89 4.24
N ALA A 189 -4.00 -48.20 4.43
CA ALA A 189 -5.01 -49.08 5.02
C ALA A 189 -4.87 -49.18 6.54
N GLN A 190 -3.64 -49.13 7.06
CA GLN A 190 -3.36 -49.23 8.49
C GLN A 190 -2.26 -48.25 8.91
N VAL A 191 -2.67 -47.10 9.46
CA VAL A 191 -1.75 -46.12 10.04
C VAL A 191 -1.55 -46.40 11.52
N ALA A 192 -0.32 -46.72 11.89
CA ALA A 192 0.08 -47.02 13.26
C ALA A 192 0.44 -45.77 14.08
N GLY A 193 0.87 -44.69 13.43
CA GLY A 193 1.24 -43.45 14.11
C GLY A 193 1.79 -42.37 13.18
N ILE A 194 2.37 -41.34 13.78
CA ILE A 194 3.02 -40.23 13.06
C ILE A 194 4.45 -40.03 13.57
N LEU A 195 5.36 -39.72 12.65
CA LEU A 195 6.74 -39.31 12.94
C LEU A 195 6.99 -37.92 12.38
N THR A 196 7.55 -37.01 13.18
CA THR A 196 7.84 -35.63 12.78
C THR A 196 9.34 -35.33 12.80
N GLU A 197 9.76 -34.27 12.11
CA GLU A 197 11.14 -33.74 12.20
C GLU A 197 11.59 -33.50 13.65
N LYS A 198 10.67 -33.06 14.52
CA LYS A 198 10.99 -32.82 15.95
C LYS A 198 11.38 -34.11 16.66
N ASP A 199 10.75 -35.22 16.33
CA ASP A 199 11.03 -36.53 16.91
C ASP A 199 12.40 -37.03 16.43
N VAL A 200 12.71 -36.85 15.14
CA VAL A 200 14.03 -37.15 14.56
C VAL A 200 15.11 -36.30 15.21
N VAL A 201 14.91 -34.99 15.39
CA VAL A 201 15.87 -34.09 16.03
C VAL A 201 16.07 -34.45 17.50
N ALA A 202 14.98 -34.73 18.23
CA ALA A 202 15.05 -35.17 19.62
C ALA A 202 15.82 -36.49 19.77
N GLN A 203 15.70 -37.39 18.81
CA GLN A 203 16.44 -38.64 18.79
C GLN A 203 17.92 -38.43 18.41
N ALA A 204 18.21 -37.59 17.41
CA ALA A 204 19.57 -37.23 17.05
C ALA A 204 20.33 -36.61 18.23
N ALA A 205 19.65 -35.79 19.06
CA ALA A 205 20.21 -35.21 20.28
C ALA A 205 20.62 -36.26 21.34
N ARG A 206 20.09 -37.49 21.25
CA ARG A 206 20.51 -38.64 22.08
C ARG A 206 21.72 -39.38 21.49
N GLY A 207 22.26 -38.93 20.36
CA GLY A 207 23.50 -39.45 19.76
C GLY A 207 23.31 -40.62 18.80
N THR A 208 22.08 -40.95 18.39
CA THR A 208 21.83 -42.01 17.40
C THR A 208 20.58 -41.72 16.56
N LEU A 209 20.58 -42.17 15.31
CA LEU A 209 19.42 -42.21 14.43
C LEU A 209 19.13 -43.64 13.93
N ASP A 210 19.86 -44.62 14.44
CA ASP A 210 19.68 -46.05 14.12
C ASP A 210 18.65 -46.69 15.05
N VAL A 211 17.50 -46.02 15.18
CA VAL A 211 16.35 -46.48 15.96
C VAL A 211 15.17 -46.58 15.01
N ARG A 212 14.35 -47.61 15.19
CA ARG A 212 13.19 -47.84 14.33
C ARG A 212 12.13 -46.78 14.53
N VAL A 213 11.52 -46.33 13.43
CA VAL A 213 10.44 -45.34 13.44
C VAL A 213 9.29 -45.79 14.33
N GLY A 214 8.94 -47.08 14.35
CA GLY A 214 7.87 -47.61 15.20
C GLY A 214 8.11 -47.44 16.70
N GLU A 215 9.36 -47.29 17.15
CA GLU A 215 9.71 -47.05 18.56
C GLU A 215 9.66 -45.57 18.93
N MET A 216 9.64 -44.68 17.93
CA MET A 216 9.66 -43.22 18.09
C MET A 216 8.33 -42.56 17.75
N MET A 217 7.50 -43.24 16.96
CA MET A 217 6.24 -42.69 16.48
C MET A 217 5.31 -42.38 17.64
N THR A 218 4.51 -41.33 17.48
CA THR A 218 3.37 -41.11 18.36
C THR A 218 2.20 -41.95 17.85
N ALA A 219 1.76 -42.91 18.67
CA ALA A 219 0.57 -43.72 18.41
C ALA A 219 -0.71 -42.95 18.80
N GLY A 220 -1.84 -43.28 18.14
CA GLY A 220 -3.11 -42.58 18.36
C GLY A 220 -3.16 -41.26 17.59
N LEU A 221 -3.45 -41.34 16.29
CA LEU A 221 -3.56 -40.16 15.45
C LEU A 221 -4.71 -39.27 15.93
N ILE A 222 -4.44 -37.98 15.95
CA ILE A 222 -5.48 -36.98 16.14
C ILE A 222 -5.88 -36.51 14.74
N THR A 223 -7.13 -36.77 14.40
CA THR A 223 -7.67 -36.62 13.05
C THR A 223 -8.68 -35.48 12.98
N VAL A 224 -8.99 -35.07 11.76
CA VAL A 224 -10.07 -34.13 11.43
C VAL A 224 -10.67 -34.54 10.08
N GLY A 225 -11.99 -34.44 9.93
CA GLY A 225 -12.69 -34.68 8.68
C GLY A 225 -12.50 -33.53 7.68
N GLY A 226 -12.64 -33.83 6.38
CA GLY A 226 -12.61 -32.81 5.33
C GLY A 226 -13.74 -31.76 5.44
N GLU A 227 -14.90 -32.15 5.96
CA GLU A 227 -16.06 -31.26 6.12
C GLU A 227 -16.04 -30.47 7.44
N GLU A 228 -15.15 -30.81 8.38
CA GLU A 228 -15.00 -30.07 9.63
C GLU A 228 -14.44 -28.67 9.37
N LEU A 229 -14.79 -27.73 10.25
CA LEU A 229 -14.38 -26.35 10.10
C LEU A 229 -12.94 -26.14 10.56
N VAL A 230 -12.26 -25.19 9.94
CA VAL A 230 -10.92 -24.74 10.35
C VAL A 230 -10.89 -24.33 11.83
N PHE A 231 -11.97 -23.72 12.36
CA PHE A 231 -12.11 -23.45 13.79
C PHE A 231 -11.99 -24.70 14.66
N GLU A 232 -12.61 -25.79 14.22
CA GLU A 232 -12.60 -27.07 14.93
C GLU A 232 -11.21 -27.69 14.86
N ALA A 233 -10.55 -27.61 13.70
CA ALA A 233 -9.15 -28.00 13.54
C ALA A 233 -8.21 -27.24 14.50
N PHE A 234 -8.32 -25.92 14.59
CA PHE A 234 -7.55 -25.12 15.56
C PHE A 234 -7.86 -25.52 17.01
N SER A 235 -9.14 -25.69 17.33
CA SER A 235 -9.58 -26.09 18.66
C SER A 235 -9.00 -27.45 19.06
N THR A 236 -8.95 -28.41 18.14
CA THR A 236 -8.33 -29.72 18.31
C THR A 236 -6.81 -29.59 18.50
N MET A 237 -6.13 -28.81 17.67
CA MET A 237 -4.69 -28.53 17.83
C MET A 237 -4.36 -27.94 19.20
N ILE A 238 -5.13 -26.94 19.66
CA ILE A 238 -4.95 -26.30 20.98
C ILE A 238 -5.19 -27.29 22.11
N ARG A 239 -6.32 -28.02 22.06
CA ARG A 239 -6.70 -28.99 23.09
C ARG A 239 -5.63 -30.06 23.30
N HIS A 240 -4.99 -30.49 22.23
CA HIS A 240 -3.99 -31.55 22.26
C HIS A 240 -2.53 -31.04 22.28
N GLY A 241 -2.31 -29.73 22.19
CA GLY A 241 -0.97 -29.13 22.18
C GLY A 241 -0.13 -29.52 20.96
N ILE A 242 -0.77 -29.76 19.82
CA ILE A 242 -0.14 -30.21 18.56
C ILE A 242 -0.31 -29.16 17.45
N ARG A 243 0.45 -29.28 16.37
CA ARG A 243 0.42 -28.35 15.22
C ARG A 243 0.04 -29.01 13.90
N ARG A 244 -0.34 -30.29 13.94
CA ARG A 244 -0.63 -31.11 12.77
C ARG A 244 -1.80 -32.02 13.07
N LEU A 245 -2.69 -32.20 12.11
CA LEU A 245 -3.82 -33.11 12.16
C LEU A 245 -3.80 -33.98 10.90
N VAL A 246 -4.16 -35.25 11.05
CA VAL A 246 -4.35 -36.12 9.89
C VAL A 246 -5.77 -35.89 9.36
N VAL A 247 -5.88 -35.48 8.10
CA VAL A 247 -7.18 -35.29 7.47
C VAL A 247 -7.65 -36.63 6.95
N VAL A 248 -8.86 -37.02 7.34
CA VAL A 248 -9.45 -38.32 6.97
C VAL A 248 -10.71 -38.14 6.14
N ASP A 249 -11.03 -39.16 5.32
CA ASP A 249 -12.32 -39.25 4.64
C ASP A 249 -13.40 -39.87 5.54
N GLU A 250 -14.60 -40.05 4.98
CA GLU A 250 -15.77 -40.64 5.64
C GLU A 250 -15.54 -42.08 6.15
N ASN A 251 -14.51 -42.78 5.63
CA ASN A 251 -14.13 -44.14 6.02
C ASN A 251 -12.88 -44.17 6.91
N GLU A 252 -12.53 -43.04 7.54
CA GLU A 252 -11.33 -42.84 8.37
C GLU A 252 -9.99 -43.04 7.63
N LYS A 253 -9.99 -43.01 6.28
CA LYS A 253 -8.73 -43.15 5.53
C LYS A 253 -7.99 -41.81 5.45
N PRO A 254 -6.66 -41.78 5.67
CA PRO A 254 -5.87 -40.56 5.55
C PRO A 254 -5.89 -40.02 4.11
N ARG A 255 -6.30 -38.77 3.96
CA ARG A 255 -6.31 -38.02 2.69
C ARG A 255 -5.21 -36.96 2.62
N GLY A 256 -4.69 -36.53 3.77
CA GLY A 256 -3.68 -35.49 3.83
C GLY A 256 -3.20 -35.22 5.26
N LEU A 257 -2.18 -34.38 5.37
CA LEU A 257 -1.69 -33.89 6.65
C LEU A 257 -1.89 -32.38 6.71
N LEU A 258 -2.82 -31.92 7.55
CA LEU A 258 -3.08 -30.50 7.79
C LEU A 258 -2.10 -29.97 8.83
N GLN A 259 -1.33 -28.94 8.48
CA GLN A 259 -0.47 -28.22 9.41
C GLN A 259 -1.03 -26.84 9.73
N GLU A 260 -0.65 -26.28 10.88
CA GLU A 260 -0.98 -24.90 11.27
C GLU A 260 -0.68 -23.88 10.16
N ARG A 261 0.47 -24.05 9.47
CA ARG A 261 0.87 -23.19 8.35
C ARG A 261 -0.01 -23.32 7.11
N ASP A 262 -0.63 -24.48 6.90
CA ASP A 262 -1.48 -24.74 5.73
C ASP A 262 -2.81 -23.99 5.93
N MET A 263 -3.33 -23.97 7.16
CA MET A 263 -4.48 -23.15 7.54
C MET A 263 -4.16 -21.65 7.38
N LEU A 264 -3.00 -21.18 7.84
CA LEU A 264 -2.59 -19.79 7.61
C LEU A 264 -2.47 -19.44 6.11
N SER A 265 -2.10 -20.42 5.28
CA SER A 265 -1.96 -20.26 3.83
C SER A 265 -3.29 -20.37 3.08
N ALA A 266 -4.26 -21.14 3.59
CA ALA A 266 -5.61 -21.30 3.03
C ALA A 266 -6.44 -20.01 3.00
N ARG A 267 -6.04 -18.99 3.78
CA ARG A 267 -6.55 -17.63 3.62
C ARG A 267 -6.16 -16.98 2.28
N GLY A 268 -5.25 -17.58 1.51
CA GLY A 268 -4.63 -16.98 0.33
C GLY A 268 -3.60 -15.89 0.66
N GLU A 269 -3.23 -15.78 1.94
CA GLU A 269 -2.64 -14.57 2.55
C GLU A 269 -1.32 -14.83 3.27
N ASN A 270 -0.69 -15.98 3.05
CA ASN A 270 0.65 -16.24 3.53
C ASN A 270 1.68 -15.79 2.49
N PRO A 271 2.50 -14.75 2.77
CA PRO A 271 3.55 -14.29 1.85
C PRO A 271 4.49 -15.40 1.37
N LEU A 272 4.83 -16.34 2.27
CA LEU A 272 5.77 -17.43 1.96
C LEU A 272 5.17 -18.46 1.02
N HIS A 273 3.85 -18.72 1.15
CA HIS A 273 3.15 -19.61 0.24
C HIS A 273 3.04 -18.98 -1.15
N LEU A 274 2.66 -17.70 -1.23
CA LEU A 274 2.60 -16.94 -2.48
C LEU A 274 3.94 -16.97 -3.23
N SER A 275 5.05 -16.76 -2.51
CA SER A 275 6.40 -16.87 -3.10
C SER A 275 6.70 -18.27 -3.65
N GLY A 276 6.29 -19.32 -2.95
CA GLY A 276 6.43 -20.70 -3.43
C GLY A 276 5.63 -20.98 -4.71
N GLU A 277 4.38 -20.52 -4.74
CA GLU A 277 3.50 -20.66 -5.91
C GLU A 277 4.07 -19.93 -7.13
N ILE A 278 4.53 -18.68 -6.96
CA ILE A 278 5.18 -17.91 -8.03
C ILE A 278 6.39 -18.66 -8.57
N ALA A 279 7.25 -19.20 -7.71
CA ALA A 279 8.43 -19.94 -8.12
C ALA A 279 8.08 -21.20 -8.93
N SER A 280 7.00 -21.91 -8.57
CA SER A 280 6.56 -23.13 -9.25
C SER A 280 5.60 -22.91 -10.43
N ALA A 281 5.15 -21.68 -10.67
CA ALA A 281 4.12 -21.40 -11.68
C ALA A 281 4.55 -21.83 -13.08
N GLN A 282 3.67 -22.52 -13.81
CA GLN A 282 3.95 -23.06 -15.14
C GLN A 282 3.28 -22.27 -16.28
N SER A 283 2.61 -21.15 -15.96
CA SER A 283 1.89 -20.34 -16.94
C SER A 283 1.71 -18.90 -16.47
N PHE A 284 1.50 -17.97 -17.41
CA PHE A 284 1.17 -16.58 -17.10
C PHE A 284 -0.18 -16.44 -16.41
N ALA A 285 -1.16 -17.30 -16.72
CA ALA A 285 -2.43 -17.35 -16.02
C ALA A 285 -2.28 -17.68 -14.52
N ALA A 286 -1.37 -18.60 -14.16
CA ALA A 286 -1.08 -18.89 -12.74
C ALA A 286 -0.40 -17.69 -12.05
N LEU A 287 0.49 -16.99 -12.74
CA LEU A 287 1.12 -15.77 -12.23
C LEU A 287 0.12 -14.61 -12.07
N ALA A 288 -0.88 -14.49 -12.96
CA ALA A 288 -1.96 -13.53 -12.85
C ALA A 288 -2.78 -13.75 -11.57
N GLN A 289 -3.07 -15.01 -11.22
CA GLN A 289 -3.75 -15.36 -9.97
C GLN A 289 -2.92 -14.98 -8.74
N CYS A 290 -1.60 -15.20 -8.79
CA CYS A 290 -0.66 -14.78 -7.74
C CYS A 290 -0.65 -13.24 -7.59
N PHE A 291 -0.63 -12.52 -8.70
CA PHE A 291 -0.66 -11.06 -8.72
C PHE A 291 -1.96 -10.50 -8.11
N GLU A 292 -3.11 -11.07 -8.41
CA GLU A 292 -4.38 -10.68 -7.79
C GLU A 292 -4.40 -10.95 -6.28
N ARG A 293 -3.83 -12.07 -5.83
CA ARG A 293 -3.68 -12.34 -4.39
C ARG A 293 -2.75 -11.34 -3.69
N LEU A 294 -1.64 -10.95 -4.33
CA LEU A 294 -0.79 -9.87 -3.82
C LEU A 294 -1.60 -8.58 -3.63
N ARG A 295 -2.43 -8.20 -4.61
CA ARG A 295 -3.30 -7.01 -4.50
C ARG A 295 -4.21 -7.10 -3.29
N LEU A 296 -4.86 -8.24 -3.04
CA LEU A 296 -5.69 -8.45 -1.86
C LEU A 296 -4.92 -8.27 -0.54
N MET A 297 -3.70 -8.81 -0.45
CA MET A 297 -2.84 -8.65 0.71
C MET A 297 -2.46 -7.17 0.96
N VAL A 298 -2.23 -6.41 -0.11
CA VAL A 298 -1.97 -4.96 -0.03
C VAL A 298 -3.20 -4.20 0.44
N LEU A 299 -4.40 -4.55 -0.06
CA LEU A 299 -5.66 -3.93 0.38
C LEU A 299 -5.89 -4.14 1.88
N ARG A 300 -5.61 -5.34 2.38
CA ARG A 300 -5.70 -5.65 3.81
C ARG A 300 -4.69 -4.85 4.63
N SER A 301 -3.42 -4.86 4.20
CA SER A 301 -2.35 -4.08 4.85
C SER A 301 -2.72 -2.60 4.97
N ALA A 302 -3.36 -2.04 3.94
CA ALA A 302 -3.88 -0.67 3.95
C ALA A 302 -5.04 -0.47 4.95
N ALA A 303 -5.93 -1.44 5.13
CA ALA A 303 -7.01 -1.39 6.12
C ALA A 303 -6.49 -1.51 7.57
N GLU A 304 -5.49 -2.36 7.78
CA GLU A 304 -4.80 -2.54 9.06
C GLU A 304 -3.84 -1.39 9.39
N ARG A 305 -3.70 -0.41 8.49
CA ARG A 305 -2.81 0.76 8.63
C ARG A 305 -1.35 0.36 8.87
N ILE A 306 -0.90 -0.72 8.22
CA ILE A 306 0.52 -1.07 8.15
C ILE A 306 1.24 0.06 7.40
N GLY A 307 2.38 0.49 7.94
CA GLY A 307 3.17 1.58 7.36
C GLY A 307 3.56 1.31 5.90
N ALA A 308 3.42 2.34 5.05
CA ALA A 308 3.54 2.22 3.60
C ALA A 308 4.92 1.71 3.16
N GLU A 309 5.99 2.08 3.86
CA GLU A 309 7.34 1.60 3.59
C GLU A 309 7.44 0.06 3.68
N LYS A 310 6.82 -0.55 4.69
CA LYS A 310 6.83 -2.01 4.88
C LYS A 310 6.03 -2.71 3.78
N VAL A 311 4.86 -2.16 3.45
CA VAL A 311 3.99 -2.67 2.38
C VAL A 311 4.70 -2.57 1.03
N GLY A 312 5.33 -1.44 0.71
CA GLY A 312 6.04 -1.23 -0.54
C GLY A 312 7.21 -2.19 -0.72
N ARG A 313 8.00 -2.43 0.34
CA ARG A 313 9.08 -3.44 0.31
C ARG A 313 8.57 -4.85 0.08
N PHE A 314 7.47 -5.22 0.73
CA PHE A 314 6.83 -6.52 0.51
C PHE A 314 6.35 -6.68 -0.95
N VAL A 315 5.63 -5.68 -1.46
CA VAL A 315 5.14 -5.66 -2.86
C VAL A 315 6.30 -5.79 -3.83
N ALA A 316 7.36 -5.00 -3.66
CA ALA A 316 8.53 -5.04 -4.54
C ALA A 316 9.20 -6.42 -4.55
N HIS A 317 9.28 -7.11 -3.41
CA HIS A 317 9.85 -8.45 -3.35
C HIS A 317 9.03 -9.47 -4.14
N ILE A 318 7.70 -9.41 -4.01
CA ILE A 318 6.79 -10.31 -4.75
C ILE A 318 6.80 -9.98 -6.24
N HIS A 319 6.80 -8.70 -6.62
CA HIS A 319 6.96 -8.28 -8.01
C HIS A 319 8.26 -8.83 -8.62
N ASP A 320 9.40 -8.66 -7.94
CA ASP A 320 10.68 -9.18 -8.42
C ASP A 320 10.60 -10.69 -8.73
N GLN A 321 9.95 -11.48 -7.86
CA GLN A 321 9.75 -12.92 -8.09
C GLN A 321 8.87 -13.20 -9.31
N ILE A 322 7.79 -12.44 -9.49
CA ILE A 322 6.92 -12.56 -10.68
C ILE A 322 7.74 -12.25 -11.94
N LEU A 323 8.49 -11.14 -11.98
CA LEU A 323 9.32 -10.78 -13.13
C LEU A 323 10.36 -11.86 -13.46
N VAL A 324 11.03 -12.41 -12.44
CA VAL A 324 11.98 -13.52 -12.61
C VAL A 324 11.28 -14.74 -13.21
N ARG A 325 10.11 -15.13 -12.71
CA ARG A 325 9.40 -16.29 -13.26
C ARG A 325 8.86 -16.05 -14.66
N VAL A 326 8.33 -14.85 -14.95
CA VAL A 326 7.90 -14.46 -16.30
C VAL A 326 9.08 -14.59 -17.27
N ALA A 327 10.23 -14.00 -16.94
CA ALA A 327 11.42 -14.12 -17.76
C ALA A 327 11.84 -15.58 -17.95
N GLY A 328 11.76 -16.41 -16.90
CA GLY A 328 12.00 -17.87 -16.97
C GLY A 328 11.12 -18.56 -18.01
N LEU A 329 9.80 -18.40 -17.91
CA LEU A 329 8.83 -18.98 -18.86
C LEU A 329 9.07 -18.49 -20.29
N VAL A 330 9.39 -17.21 -20.48
CA VAL A 330 9.70 -16.66 -21.81
C VAL A 330 10.99 -17.25 -22.38
N MET A 331 12.02 -17.50 -21.55
CA MET A 331 13.24 -18.18 -21.99
C MET A 331 13.03 -19.67 -22.27
N GLU A 332 12.11 -20.34 -21.55
CA GLU A 332 11.69 -21.70 -21.85
C GLU A 332 11.03 -21.78 -23.24
N ASP A 333 10.16 -20.82 -23.58
CA ASP A 333 9.50 -20.71 -24.89
C ASP A 333 10.48 -20.39 -26.04
N LEU A 334 11.38 -19.42 -25.85
CA LEU A 334 12.29 -18.92 -26.90
C LEU A 334 13.61 -19.69 -26.99
N GLY A 335 13.92 -20.52 -26.00
CA GLY A 335 15.24 -21.14 -25.83
C GLY A 335 16.26 -20.22 -25.14
N ARG A 336 17.44 -20.78 -24.88
CA ARG A 336 18.51 -20.10 -24.16
C ARG A 336 19.03 -18.89 -24.94
N GLY A 337 19.07 -17.74 -24.28
CA GLY A 337 19.64 -16.52 -24.84
C GLY A 337 21.10 -16.69 -25.23
N PRO A 338 21.53 -16.14 -26.39
CA PRO A 338 22.86 -16.37 -26.95
C PRO A 338 23.97 -15.56 -26.27
N ARG A 339 23.63 -14.64 -25.36
CA ARG A 339 24.57 -13.73 -24.68
C ARG A 339 24.20 -13.61 -23.21
N GLU A 340 25.18 -13.28 -22.39
CA GLU A 340 24.90 -12.86 -21.02
C GLU A 340 24.15 -11.54 -21.02
N PHE A 341 23.17 -11.43 -20.15
CA PHE A 341 22.37 -10.22 -20.01
C PHE A 341 22.04 -9.95 -18.55
N SER A 342 21.62 -8.72 -18.26
CA SER A 342 21.01 -8.32 -17.02
C SER A 342 19.67 -7.67 -17.34
N LEU A 343 18.59 -8.30 -16.88
CA LEU A 343 17.28 -7.68 -16.80
C LEU A 343 17.26 -6.76 -15.58
N MET A 344 16.80 -5.54 -15.78
CA MET A 344 16.77 -4.48 -14.77
C MET A 344 15.36 -3.90 -14.68
N VAL A 345 15.04 -3.43 -13.49
CA VAL A 345 13.87 -2.58 -13.24
C VAL A 345 14.33 -1.17 -12.94
N LEU A 346 13.49 -0.19 -13.28
CA LEU A 346 13.78 1.23 -13.19
C LEU A 346 12.69 1.94 -12.37
N GLY A 347 12.82 3.26 -12.20
CA GLY A 347 11.78 4.09 -11.61
C GLY A 347 11.35 3.60 -10.22
N SER A 348 10.05 3.62 -9.94
CA SER A 348 9.53 3.24 -8.61
C SER A 348 9.77 1.77 -8.24
N GLU A 349 9.92 0.89 -9.22
CA GLU A 349 10.27 -0.53 -9.01
C GLU A 349 11.74 -0.70 -8.59
N GLY A 350 12.62 0.03 -9.28
CA GLY A 350 14.04 0.14 -8.96
C GLY A 350 14.28 0.67 -7.54
N ARG A 351 13.42 1.59 -7.10
CA ARG A 351 13.42 2.17 -5.75
C ARG A 351 12.63 1.37 -4.71
N ARG A 352 11.90 0.32 -5.10
CA ARG A 352 11.02 -0.50 -4.21
C ARG A 352 9.91 0.29 -3.52
N GLU A 353 9.28 1.20 -4.26
CA GLU A 353 8.28 2.17 -3.77
C GLU A 353 6.89 2.01 -4.44
N GLN A 354 6.60 0.81 -4.97
CA GLN A 354 5.35 0.47 -5.66
C GLN A 354 4.24 0.01 -4.70
N PHE A 355 2.97 0.19 -5.14
CA PHE A 355 1.76 -0.27 -4.43
C PHE A 355 0.80 -0.96 -5.42
N LEU A 356 -0.45 -0.50 -5.50
CA LEU A 356 -1.51 -1.06 -6.34
C LEU A 356 -1.53 -0.46 -7.75
N ALA A 357 -1.23 0.84 -7.88
CA ALA A 357 -0.98 1.47 -9.18
C ALA A 357 0.50 1.33 -9.51
N THR A 358 0.83 0.32 -10.31
CA THR A 358 2.17 0.15 -10.87
C THR A 358 2.09 -0.10 -12.36
N ASP A 359 2.92 0.61 -13.11
CA ASP A 359 3.31 0.27 -14.47
C ASP A 359 4.58 -0.58 -14.45
N GLN A 360 5.01 -1.02 -15.64
CA GLN A 360 6.25 -1.75 -15.84
C GLN A 360 7.34 -0.82 -16.38
N ASP A 361 8.39 -0.60 -15.57
CA ASP A 361 9.57 0.18 -15.95
C ASP A 361 10.77 -0.77 -15.99
N ASN A 362 11.16 -1.24 -17.17
CA ASN A 362 12.20 -2.26 -17.32
C ASN A 362 13.21 -1.95 -18.43
N ALA A 363 14.43 -2.45 -18.24
CA ALA A 363 15.53 -2.29 -19.18
C ALA A 363 16.42 -3.54 -19.21
N LEU A 364 17.13 -3.74 -20.32
CA LEU A 364 17.99 -4.89 -20.54
C LEU A 364 19.35 -4.42 -21.06
N VAL A 365 20.40 -4.90 -20.42
CA VAL A 365 21.79 -4.74 -20.87
C VAL A 365 22.38 -6.11 -21.16
N PHE A 366 22.97 -6.30 -22.33
CA PHE A 366 23.62 -7.56 -22.71
C PHE A 366 25.10 -7.38 -23.05
N SER A 367 25.88 -8.47 -22.99
CA SER A 367 27.32 -8.44 -23.27
C SER A 367 27.61 -8.05 -24.72
N ASP A 368 28.77 -7.44 -24.96
CA ASP A 368 29.26 -7.07 -26.31
C ASP A 368 29.87 -8.25 -27.08
N GLU A 369 30.03 -9.42 -26.42
CA GLU A 369 30.49 -10.67 -27.04
C GLU A 369 29.29 -11.57 -27.39
N GLY A 370 29.29 -12.13 -28.60
CA GLY A 370 28.23 -13.01 -29.14
C GLY A 370 27.62 -12.51 -30.46
N GLU A 371 26.73 -13.32 -31.06
CA GLU A 371 26.06 -13.02 -32.34
C GLU A 371 25.04 -11.87 -32.24
N ASP A 372 24.64 -11.34 -33.40
CA ASP A 372 23.69 -10.24 -33.53
C ASP A 372 22.26 -10.69 -33.18
N VAL A 373 21.56 -9.95 -32.32
CA VAL A 373 20.56 -10.56 -31.41
C VAL A 373 19.13 -10.07 -31.62
N ASP A 374 18.49 -10.60 -32.65
CA ASP A 374 17.03 -10.63 -32.78
C ASP A 374 16.35 -11.32 -31.58
N TYR A 375 17.07 -12.23 -30.89
CA TYR A 375 16.60 -12.91 -29.68
C TYR A 375 16.08 -11.94 -28.62
N PHE A 376 16.86 -10.92 -28.25
CA PHE A 376 16.43 -10.01 -27.18
C PHE A 376 15.22 -9.16 -27.61
N ALA A 377 14.99 -8.98 -28.90
CA ALA A 377 13.83 -8.27 -29.41
C ALA A 377 12.57 -9.12 -29.22
N ALA A 378 12.65 -10.39 -29.62
CA ALA A 378 11.60 -11.38 -29.38
C ALA A 378 11.34 -11.56 -27.87
N PHE A 379 12.41 -11.68 -27.06
CA PHE A 379 12.32 -11.75 -25.59
C PHE A 379 11.60 -10.53 -25.03
N GLY A 380 12.03 -9.32 -25.41
CA GLY A 380 11.43 -8.09 -24.90
C GLY A 380 9.94 -7.96 -25.23
N GLN A 381 9.57 -8.25 -26.48
CA GLN A 381 8.17 -8.23 -26.91
C GLN A 381 7.32 -9.30 -26.21
N ARG A 382 7.86 -10.51 -25.97
CA ARG A 382 7.12 -11.59 -25.31
C ARG A 382 6.98 -11.32 -23.81
N PHE A 383 8.04 -10.82 -23.17
CA PHE A 383 8.07 -10.44 -21.76
C PHE A 383 7.09 -9.32 -21.43
N VAL A 384 7.10 -8.21 -22.18
CA VAL A 384 6.16 -7.09 -21.97
C VAL A 384 4.72 -7.54 -22.16
N ARG A 385 4.44 -8.35 -23.21
CA ARG A 385 3.10 -8.91 -23.43
C ARG A 385 2.64 -9.82 -22.29
N ALA A 386 3.52 -10.66 -21.75
CA ALA A 386 3.20 -11.52 -20.61
C ALA A 386 2.92 -10.71 -19.34
N LEU A 387 3.67 -9.63 -19.09
CA LEU A 387 3.40 -8.73 -17.97
C LEU A 387 2.03 -8.04 -18.10
N VAL A 388 1.66 -7.61 -19.31
CA VAL A 388 0.32 -7.06 -19.57
C VAL A 388 -0.78 -8.11 -19.33
N GLU A 389 -0.58 -9.36 -19.76
CA GLU A 389 -1.50 -10.47 -19.51
C GLU A 389 -1.70 -10.75 -18.01
N ILE A 390 -0.64 -10.64 -17.21
CA ILE A 390 -0.66 -10.83 -15.75
C ILE A 390 -1.37 -9.68 -15.03
N GLY A 391 -1.36 -8.47 -15.60
CA GLY A 391 -2.03 -7.30 -15.04
C GLY A 391 -1.12 -6.09 -14.77
N PHE A 392 0.14 -6.12 -15.23
CA PHE A 392 1.03 -4.95 -15.22
C PHE A 392 0.79 -4.10 -16.47
N PRO A 393 0.16 -2.92 -16.36
CA PRO A 393 -0.08 -2.05 -17.52
C PRO A 393 1.25 -1.59 -18.15
N PRO A 394 1.26 -1.30 -19.47
CA PRO A 394 2.43 -0.76 -20.14
C PRO A 394 2.79 0.62 -19.58
N CYS A 395 4.09 0.94 -19.55
CA CYS A 395 4.53 2.27 -19.14
C CYS A 395 4.10 3.31 -20.20
N PRO A 396 3.41 4.40 -19.82
CA PRO A 396 2.94 5.41 -20.76
C PRO A 396 4.09 6.19 -21.43
N HIS A 397 5.30 6.13 -20.87
CA HIS A 397 6.50 6.76 -21.43
C HIS A 397 7.36 5.78 -22.25
N GLY A 398 6.92 4.53 -22.45
CA GLY A 398 7.64 3.55 -23.26
C GLY A 398 8.97 3.06 -22.66
N VAL A 399 9.10 3.11 -21.32
CA VAL A 399 10.28 2.63 -20.56
C VAL A 399 10.23 1.12 -20.40
N MET A 400 10.32 0.41 -21.52
CA MET A 400 10.12 -1.03 -21.59
C MET A 400 11.11 -1.68 -22.56
N ILE A 401 11.55 -2.90 -22.29
CA ILE A 401 12.55 -3.64 -23.07
C ILE A 401 12.13 -4.01 -24.50
N GLU A 402 10.84 -3.89 -24.83
CA GLU A 402 10.37 -3.97 -26.22
C GLU A 402 10.91 -2.81 -27.08
N ASN A 403 11.17 -1.66 -26.46
CA ASN A 403 11.80 -0.51 -27.08
C ASN A 403 13.33 -0.68 -27.10
N ALA A 404 13.93 -0.59 -28.29
CA ALA A 404 15.38 -0.75 -28.48
C ALA A 404 16.21 0.24 -27.65
N LEU A 405 15.68 1.44 -27.33
CA LEU A 405 16.37 2.40 -26.47
C LEU A 405 16.60 1.90 -25.04
N TRP A 406 15.81 0.92 -24.59
CA TRP A 406 15.88 0.29 -23.27
C TRP A 406 16.46 -1.13 -23.32
N ARG A 407 16.96 -1.55 -24.48
CA ARG A 407 17.52 -2.88 -24.72
C ARG A 407 18.75 -2.77 -25.61
N GLN A 408 19.92 -2.68 -25.00
CA GLN A 408 21.17 -2.44 -25.72
C GLN A 408 22.32 -3.29 -25.18
N SER A 409 23.38 -3.44 -25.98
CA SER A 409 24.63 -3.99 -25.48
C SER A 409 25.28 -3.02 -24.49
N LEU A 410 26.24 -3.49 -23.70
CA LEU A 410 26.93 -2.64 -22.73
C LEU A 410 27.67 -1.47 -23.41
N SER A 411 28.31 -1.69 -24.56
CA SER A 411 28.97 -0.62 -25.32
C SER A 411 27.95 0.40 -25.85
N ALA A 412 26.86 -0.06 -26.49
CA ALA A 412 25.82 0.82 -27.01
C ALA A 412 25.13 1.64 -25.92
N TRP A 413 24.92 1.05 -24.74
CA TRP A 413 24.44 1.78 -23.57
C TRP A 413 25.41 2.88 -23.12
N ARG A 414 26.72 2.60 -23.10
CA ARG A 414 27.76 3.60 -22.75
C ARG A 414 27.77 4.74 -23.75
N ASP A 415 27.74 4.43 -25.04
CA ASP A 415 27.67 5.42 -26.12
C ASP A 415 26.40 6.27 -26.02
N SER A 416 25.26 5.65 -25.70
CA SER A 416 23.99 6.35 -25.46
C SER A 416 24.07 7.30 -24.27
N ILE A 417 24.66 6.87 -23.15
CA ILE A 417 24.88 7.75 -21.98
C ILE A 417 25.78 8.92 -22.37
N ASP A 418 26.90 8.65 -23.04
CA ASP A 418 27.84 9.70 -23.44
C ASP A 418 27.21 10.70 -24.41
N ALA A 419 26.35 10.23 -25.31
CA ALA A 419 25.58 11.09 -26.21
C ALA A 419 24.59 11.99 -25.44
N MET A 420 23.84 11.42 -24.48
CA MET A 420 22.92 12.17 -23.62
C MET A 420 23.64 13.17 -22.71
N MET A 421 24.90 12.93 -22.36
CA MET A 421 25.72 13.86 -21.57
C MET A 421 26.26 15.01 -22.41
N ARG A 422 26.49 14.80 -23.72
CA ARG A 422 26.88 15.86 -24.65
C ARG A 422 25.73 16.83 -24.96
N VAL A 423 24.50 16.31 -25.07
CA VAL A 423 23.30 17.10 -25.35
C VAL A 423 22.23 16.74 -24.31
N VAL A 424 22.18 17.53 -23.24
CA VAL A 424 21.25 17.31 -22.13
C VAL A 424 19.91 17.98 -22.40
N ASP A 425 19.06 17.34 -23.19
CA ASP A 425 17.67 17.75 -23.42
C ASP A 425 16.68 17.07 -22.45
N ALA A 426 15.38 17.30 -22.64
CA ALA A 426 14.36 16.75 -21.76
C ALA A 426 14.27 15.21 -21.80
N ASP A 427 14.52 14.59 -22.96
CA ASP A 427 14.52 13.12 -23.10
C ASP A 427 15.75 12.51 -22.42
N ALA A 428 16.92 13.12 -22.62
CA ALA A 428 18.16 12.75 -21.94
C ALA A 428 17.99 12.78 -20.42
N VAL A 429 17.43 13.87 -19.88
CA VAL A 429 17.19 14.00 -18.43
C VAL A 429 16.26 12.91 -17.92
N LEU A 430 15.15 12.62 -18.62
CA LEU A 430 14.23 11.55 -18.25
C LEU A 430 14.93 10.18 -18.24
N ARG A 431 15.63 9.84 -19.32
CA ARG A 431 16.27 8.52 -19.48
C ARG A 431 17.38 8.29 -18.47
N LEU A 432 18.26 9.28 -18.28
CA LEU A 432 19.33 9.22 -17.28
C LEU A 432 18.78 9.16 -15.85
N THR A 433 17.68 9.89 -15.58
CA THR A 433 16.97 9.84 -14.30
C THR A 433 16.39 8.45 -14.01
N GLN A 434 15.85 7.77 -15.03
CA GLN A 434 15.33 6.41 -14.89
C GLN A 434 16.47 5.40 -14.71
N LEU A 435 17.57 5.54 -15.47
CA LEU A 435 18.77 4.69 -15.32
C LEU A 435 19.43 4.83 -13.95
N ALA A 436 19.37 5.99 -13.31
CA ALA A 436 19.88 6.17 -11.95
C ALA A 436 19.18 5.27 -10.91
N ASP A 437 17.92 4.88 -11.18
CA ASP A 437 17.15 3.95 -10.35
C ASP A 437 17.31 2.49 -10.78
N SER A 438 18.16 2.20 -11.76
CA SER A 438 18.33 0.83 -12.27
C SER A 438 18.74 -0.16 -11.19
N ARG A 439 17.98 -1.25 -11.09
CA ARG A 439 18.26 -2.36 -10.17
C ARG A 439 18.20 -3.67 -10.92
N HIS A 440 19.22 -4.49 -10.74
CA HIS A 440 19.28 -5.84 -11.31
C HIS A 440 18.18 -6.74 -10.74
N ILE A 441 17.58 -7.56 -11.61
CA ILE A 441 16.57 -8.58 -11.25
C ILE A 441 17.01 -9.99 -11.65
N LEU A 442 17.49 -10.18 -12.88
CA LEU A 442 17.82 -11.50 -13.42
C LEU A 442 19.02 -11.44 -14.37
N GLY A 443 19.83 -12.50 -14.36
CA GLY A 443 20.98 -12.66 -15.26
C GLY A 443 22.31 -12.33 -14.57
N ALA A 444 23.18 -11.57 -15.23
CA ALA A 444 24.52 -11.22 -14.76
C ALA A 444 24.56 -9.82 -14.09
N PRO A 445 24.59 -9.71 -12.74
CA PRO A 445 24.53 -8.42 -12.02
C PRO A 445 25.60 -7.42 -12.46
N ARG A 446 26.81 -7.92 -12.75
CA ARG A 446 27.97 -7.14 -13.20
C ARG A 446 27.71 -6.25 -14.41
N LEU A 447 26.77 -6.60 -15.29
CA LEU A 447 26.43 -5.76 -16.45
C LEU A 447 25.67 -4.50 -16.03
N CYS A 448 24.72 -4.64 -15.09
CA CYS A 448 24.01 -3.52 -14.47
C CYS A 448 24.99 -2.64 -13.67
N GLU A 449 25.86 -3.25 -12.88
CA GLU A 449 26.89 -2.55 -12.09
C GLU A 449 27.80 -1.70 -12.99
N ARG A 450 28.38 -2.30 -14.04
CA ARG A 450 29.25 -1.59 -15.00
C ARG A 450 28.54 -0.47 -15.76
N LEU A 451 27.24 -0.63 -16.02
CA LEU A 451 26.42 0.41 -16.65
C LEU A 451 26.21 1.59 -15.68
N ARG A 452 25.85 1.31 -14.43
CA ARG A 452 25.69 2.31 -13.38
C ARG A 452 27.01 3.02 -13.09
N GLU A 453 28.12 2.30 -12.97
CA GLU A 453 29.46 2.90 -12.80
C GLU A 453 29.81 3.88 -13.93
N HIS A 454 29.41 3.57 -15.17
CA HIS A 454 29.59 4.48 -16.29
C HIS A 454 28.74 5.75 -16.15
N LEU A 455 27.44 5.59 -15.87
CA LEU A 455 26.54 6.71 -15.59
C LEU A 455 27.11 7.64 -14.50
N PHE A 456 27.55 7.07 -13.38
CA PHE A 456 28.03 7.84 -12.23
C PHE A 456 29.33 8.58 -12.53
N ARG A 457 30.24 7.99 -13.32
CA ARG A 457 31.42 8.70 -13.82
C ARG A 457 31.03 9.88 -14.71
N GLN A 458 30.12 9.66 -15.65
CA GLN A 458 29.67 10.72 -16.56
C GLN A 458 28.93 11.87 -15.85
N VAL A 459 28.14 11.58 -14.81
CA VAL A 459 27.48 12.60 -13.98
C VAL A 459 28.50 13.50 -13.31
N ARG A 460 29.60 12.94 -12.78
CA ARG A 460 30.69 13.71 -12.15
C ARG A 460 31.32 14.72 -13.11
N ASP A 461 31.48 14.32 -14.37
CA ASP A 461 32.09 15.15 -15.41
C ASP A 461 31.10 16.13 -16.06
N THR A 462 29.79 15.97 -15.81
CA THR A 462 28.71 16.75 -16.43
C THR A 462 27.78 17.40 -15.39
N PRO A 463 28.24 18.41 -14.60
CA PRO A 463 27.41 19.02 -13.56
C PRO A 463 26.12 19.69 -14.05
N VAL A 464 26.07 20.07 -15.33
CA VAL A 464 24.88 20.68 -15.94
C VAL A 464 23.66 19.73 -15.92
N LEU A 465 23.88 18.41 -16.01
CA LEU A 465 22.82 17.41 -15.89
C LEU A 465 22.11 17.52 -14.54
N LEU A 466 22.88 17.65 -13.44
CA LEU A 466 22.33 17.76 -12.09
C LEU A 466 21.44 18.99 -11.95
N LYS A 467 21.78 20.11 -12.62
CA LYS A 467 20.93 21.31 -12.64
C LYS A 467 19.60 21.05 -13.35
N TYR A 468 19.61 20.36 -14.49
CA TYR A 468 18.38 19.99 -15.19
C TYR A 468 17.54 18.96 -14.41
N MET A 469 18.17 17.99 -13.76
CA MET A 469 17.49 17.03 -12.89
C MET A 469 16.86 17.71 -11.65
N ALA A 470 17.58 18.66 -11.04
CA ALA A 470 17.06 19.47 -9.94
C ALA A 470 15.89 20.33 -10.41
N ARG A 471 15.98 20.93 -11.60
CA ARG A 471 14.86 21.67 -12.21
C ARG A 471 13.63 20.78 -12.42
N GLU A 472 13.81 19.52 -12.83
CA GLU A 472 12.69 18.58 -12.92
C GLU A 472 12.03 18.34 -11.55
N ALA A 473 12.77 18.28 -10.44
CA ALA A 473 12.17 18.18 -9.10
C ALA A 473 11.26 19.38 -8.74
N LEU A 474 11.47 20.53 -9.41
CA LEU A 474 10.67 21.75 -9.28
C LEU A 474 9.55 21.88 -10.33
N ARG A 475 9.43 20.90 -11.24
CA ARG A 475 8.45 20.94 -12.35
C ARG A 475 7.01 21.11 -11.87
N PHE A 476 6.67 20.50 -10.75
CA PHE A 476 5.35 20.61 -10.15
C PHE A 476 5.45 21.43 -8.86
N SER A 477 4.71 22.53 -8.81
CA SER A 477 4.55 23.30 -7.59
C SER A 477 3.71 22.51 -6.59
N PRO A 478 4.11 22.44 -5.31
CA PRO A 478 3.29 21.88 -4.26
C PRO A 478 1.94 22.61 -4.25
N PRO A 479 0.82 21.87 -4.09
CA PRO A 479 -0.54 22.40 -4.18
C PRO A 479 -0.92 23.22 -2.93
N MET A 480 -0.16 24.28 -2.66
CA MET A 480 -0.39 25.26 -1.61
C MET A 480 -0.58 26.64 -2.24
N GLY A 481 -1.71 27.26 -1.95
CA GLY A 481 -2.05 28.61 -2.36
C GLY A 481 -1.69 29.62 -1.29
N PHE A 482 -2.09 30.87 -1.51
CA PHE A 482 -1.96 31.93 -0.51
C PHE A 482 -2.69 31.55 0.79
N PHE A 483 -2.11 31.94 1.93
CA PHE A 483 -2.63 31.63 3.27
C PHE A 483 -2.72 30.13 3.61
N HIS A 484 -1.79 29.30 3.10
CA HIS A 484 -1.70 27.85 3.42
C HIS A 484 -2.95 27.03 3.04
N ASN A 485 -3.71 27.46 2.05
CA ASN A 485 -4.86 26.71 1.55
C ASN A 485 -4.43 25.69 0.50
N LEU A 486 -4.99 24.48 0.55
CA LEU A 486 -4.72 23.45 -0.46
C LEU A 486 -5.34 23.85 -1.81
N VAL A 487 -4.56 23.73 -2.87
CA VAL A 487 -5.01 23.96 -4.24
C VAL A 487 -5.45 22.63 -4.83
N VAL A 488 -6.70 22.60 -5.29
CA VAL A 488 -7.31 21.42 -5.94
C VAL A 488 -7.58 21.70 -7.41
N GLU A 489 -7.67 20.63 -8.21
CA GLU A 489 -8.06 20.71 -9.61
C GLU A 489 -9.44 21.37 -9.74
N LYS A 490 -9.53 22.37 -10.62
CA LYS A 490 -10.74 23.22 -10.74
C LYS A 490 -11.76 22.68 -11.74
N SER A 491 -11.35 21.79 -12.64
CA SER A 491 -12.15 21.26 -13.74
C SER A 491 -11.74 19.84 -14.11
N GLY A 492 -12.54 19.18 -14.95
CA GLY A 492 -12.28 17.82 -15.42
C GLY A 492 -12.64 16.71 -14.42
N PRO A 493 -12.32 15.45 -14.74
CA PRO A 493 -12.67 14.28 -13.93
C PRO A 493 -12.05 14.30 -12.52
N ALA A 494 -10.93 15.01 -12.34
CA ALA A 494 -10.24 15.16 -11.07
C ALA A 494 -10.67 16.39 -10.26
N LYS A 495 -11.76 17.09 -10.63
CA LYS A 495 -12.21 18.31 -9.93
C LYS A 495 -12.38 18.07 -8.43
N GLY A 496 -11.77 18.95 -7.62
CA GLY A 496 -11.78 18.84 -6.16
C GLY A 496 -10.76 17.85 -5.59
N CYS A 497 -9.96 17.21 -6.45
CA CYS A 497 -8.85 16.36 -6.05
C CYS A 497 -7.51 17.10 -6.09
N LEU A 498 -6.52 16.47 -5.45
CA LEU A 498 -5.11 16.84 -5.46
C LEU A 498 -4.27 15.62 -5.84
N ASP A 499 -3.28 15.78 -6.74
CA ASP A 499 -2.36 14.70 -7.12
C ASP A 499 -1.17 14.62 -6.16
N LEU A 500 -1.14 13.60 -5.29
CA LEU A 500 -0.05 13.40 -4.32
C LEU A 500 1.28 13.05 -4.99
N LYS A 501 1.22 12.36 -6.13
CA LYS A 501 2.43 11.93 -6.84
C LYS A 501 3.13 13.15 -7.39
N LYS A 502 2.41 14.03 -8.11
CA LYS A 502 2.99 15.25 -8.68
C LYS A 502 3.37 16.28 -7.62
N GLY A 503 2.48 16.54 -6.65
CA GLY A 503 2.66 17.64 -5.70
C GLY A 503 3.61 17.35 -4.54
N GLY A 504 3.84 16.07 -4.19
CA GLY A 504 4.62 15.69 -3.02
C GLY A 504 5.70 14.64 -3.30
N ILE A 505 5.31 13.45 -3.75
CA ILE A 505 6.23 12.31 -3.87
C ILE A 505 7.30 12.56 -4.95
N PHE A 506 6.91 13.04 -6.12
CA PHE A 506 7.83 13.26 -7.24
C PHE A 506 8.92 14.30 -6.91
N PRO A 507 8.62 15.50 -6.38
CA PRO A 507 9.65 16.45 -5.95
C PRO A 507 10.65 15.86 -4.97
N LEU A 508 10.18 15.13 -3.95
CA LEU A 508 11.05 14.49 -2.95
C LEU A 508 11.95 13.44 -3.58
N THR A 509 11.37 12.46 -4.30
CA THR A 509 12.14 11.37 -4.93
C THR A 509 13.15 11.89 -5.96
N GLN A 510 12.75 12.83 -6.82
CA GLN A 510 13.60 13.40 -7.86
C GLN A 510 14.73 14.26 -7.27
N GLY A 511 14.43 15.10 -6.27
CA GLY A 511 15.41 15.94 -5.61
C GLY A 511 16.43 15.12 -4.82
N ILE A 512 15.98 14.16 -4.02
CA ILE A 512 16.85 13.27 -3.24
C ILE A 512 17.76 12.45 -4.17
N LYS A 513 17.21 11.91 -5.27
CA LYS A 513 18.00 11.24 -6.31
C LYS A 513 19.08 12.15 -6.89
N THR A 514 18.73 13.39 -7.23
CA THR A 514 19.68 14.34 -7.82
C THR A 514 20.86 14.61 -6.88
N LEU A 515 20.58 14.84 -5.60
CA LEU A 515 21.61 15.01 -4.57
C LEU A 515 22.43 13.74 -4.36
N ALA A 516 21.79 12.57 -4.38
CA ALA A 516 22.48 11.29 -4.27
C ALA A 516 23.48 11.08 -5.42
N LEU A 517 23.09 11.40 -6.64
CA LEU A 517 23.96 11.33 -7.81
C LEU A 517 25.13 12.33 -7.73
N GLU A 518 24.88 13.56 -7.27
CA GLU A 518 25.93 14.56 -7.03
C GLU A 518 27.00 14.04 -6.05
N HIS A 519 26.58 13.31 -5.02
CA HIS A 519 27.46 12.72 -4.01
C HIS A 519 27.97 11.32 -4.37
N GLY A 520 27.64 10.80 -5.57
CA GLY A 520 28.08 9.47 -6.01
C GLY A 520 27.50 8.31 -5.20
N LEU A 521 26.32 8.47 -4.61
CA LEU A 521 25.64 7.47 -3.79
C LEU A 521 24.88 6.44 -4.66
N HIS A 522 25.24 5.16 -4.51
CA HIS A 522 24.80 4.08 -5.39
C HIS A 522 23.45 3.46 -5.00
N GLU A 523 22.86 3.84 -3.88
CA GLU A 523 21.55 3.40 -3.42
C GLU A 523 20.45 3.78 -4.43
N THR A 524 19.37 2.99 -4.50
CA THR A 524 18.23 3.28 -5.38
C THR A 524 17.03 3.84 -4.62
N GLY A 525 16.64 3.30 -3.46
CA GLY A 525 15.46 3.79 -2.75
C GLY A 525 15.65 5.19 -2.17
N SER A 526 14.57 5.97 -2.18
CA SER A 526 14.65 7.39 -1.84
C SER A 526 15.01 7.60 -0.37
N MET A 527 14.49 6.77 0.53
CA MET A 527 14.78 6.88 1.97
C MET A 527 16.19 6.40 2.32
N GLU A 528 16.71 5.37 1.64
CA GLU A 528 18.12 4.97 1.82
C GLU A 528 19.06 6.09 1.37
N ARG A 529 18.78 6.71 0.21
CA ARG A 529 19.52 7.89 -0.27
C ARG A 529 19.45 9.06 0.71
N LEU A 530 18.27 9.37 1.25
CA LEU A 530 18.09 10.44 2.24
C LEU A 530 18.97 10.22 3.48
N LEU A 531 19.00 9.00 4.02
CA LEU A 531 19.81 8.63 5.17
C LEU A 531 21.32 8.69 4.86
N SER A 532 21.73 8.30 3.65
CA SER A 532 23.12 8.44 3.20
C SER A 532 23.52 9.90 3.03
N LEU A 533 22.68 10.72 2.40
CA LEU A 533 22.91 12.18 2.27
C LEU A 533 22.99 12.89 3.62
N ARG A 534 22.19 12.48 4.60
CA ARG A 534 22.31 12.97 5.98
C ARG A 534 23.68 12.63 6.58
N ARG A 535 24.16 11.39 6.40
CA ARG A 535 25.50 10.97 6.88
C ARG A 535 26.62 11.77 6.21
N GLU A 536 26.46 12.14 4.94
CA GLU A 536 27.36 13.02 4.18
C GLU A 536 27.23 14.51 4.57
N GLY A 537 26.35 14.86 5.52
CA GLY A 537 26.17 16.25 5.99
C GLY A 537 25.42 17.16 5.02
N VAL A 538 24.75 16.61 4.00
CA VAL A 538 23.95 17.39 3.03
C VAL A 538 22.69 17.97 3.66
N PHE A 539 22.12 17.25 4.63
CA PHE A 539 20.92 17.65 5.37
C PHE A 539 21.22 17.79 6.87
N SER A 540 20.55 18.73 7.52
CA SER A 540 20.43 18.71 8.97
C SER A 540 19.54 17.53 9.43
N GLU A 541 19.70 17.10 10.68
CA GLU A 541 18.87 16.04 11.27
C GLU A 541 17.38 16.38 11.15
N ALA A 542 17.01 17.63 11.45
CA ALA A 542 15.64 18.11 11.39
C ALA A 542 15.07 18.10 9.95
N MET A 543 15.84 18.57 8.96
CA MET A 543 15.38 18.56 7.56
C MET A 543 15.21 17.13 7.04
N ALA A 544 16.15 16.24 7.34
CA ALA A 544 16.06 14.84 6.94
C ALA A 544 14.83 14.14 7.57
N ALA A 545 14.58 14.36 8.87
CA ALA A 545 13.41 13.84 9.56
C ALA A 545 12.10 14.36 8.97
N ASN A 546 11.99 15.68 8.72
CA ASN A 546 10.80 16.27 8.11
C ASN A 546 10.52 15.70 6.71
N ILE A 547 11.55 15.56 5.87
CA ILE A 547 11.42 14.96 4.54
C ILE A 547 10.95 13.51 4.62
N HIS A 548 11.53 12.73 5.53
CA HIS A 548 11.14 11.34 5.76
C HIS A 548 9.67 11.24 6.17
N ASP A 549 9.24 12.02 7.16
CA ASP A 549 7.88 11.99 7.70
C ASP A 549 6.85 12.46 6.66
N ALA A 550 7.19 13.48 5.86
CA ALA A 550 6.36 13.92 4.75
C ALA A 550 6.22 12.82 3.68
N PHE A 551 7.33 12.16 3.31
CA PHE A 551 7.32 11.07 2.34
C PHE A 551 6.48 9.88 2.81
N ASP A 552 6.65 9.43 4.05
CA ASP A 552 5.87 8.33 4.63
C ASP A 552 4.38 8.69 4.71
N PHE A 553 4.05 9.92 5.08
CA PHE A 553 2.66 10.39 5.10
C PHE A 553 2.03 10.37 3.70
N PHE A 554 2.71 10.91 2.68
CA PHE A 554 2.21 10.89 1.31
C PHE A 554 2.02 9.47 0.79
N GLN A 555 2.98 8.58 1.03
CA GLN A 555 2.91 7.18 0.61
C GLN A 555 1.79 6.42 1.33
N SER A 556 1.60 6.67 2.63
CA SER A 556 0.52 6.07 3.42
C SER A 556 -0.86 6.57 2.99
N LEU A 557 -1.01 7.86 2.69
CA LEU A 557 -2.26 8.40 2.15
C LEU A 557 -2.54 7.85 0.75
N ARG A 558 -1.52 7.80 -0.13
CA ARG A 558 -1.60 7.22 -1.47
C ARG A 558 -2.02 5.76 -1.44
N LEU A 559 -1.42 4.94 -0.57
CA LEU A 559 -1.79 3.53 -0.40
C LEU A 559 -3.26 3.38 0.00
N ARG A 560 -3.75 4.15 0.97
CA ARG A 560 -5.17 4.10 1.40
C ARG A 560 -6.13 4.50 0.28
N VAL A 561 -5.80 5.55 -0.46
CA VAL A 561 -6.62 6.07 -1.55
C VAL A 561 -6.70 5.06 -2.69
N GLN A 562 -5.58 4.48 -3.09
CA GLN A 562 -5.55 3.41 -4.08
C GLN A 562 -6.34 2.19 -3.61
N ALA A 563 -6.21 1.80 -2.34
CA ALA A 563 -6.94 0.66 -1.78
C ALA A 563 -8.45 0.91 -1.76
N ALA A 564 -8.89 2.12 -1.41
CA ALA A 564 -10.30 2.51 -1.47
C ALA A 564 -10.84 2.48 -2.91
N GLY A 565 -10.08 3.00 -3.87
CA GLY A 565 -10.43 2.95 -5.30
C GLY A 565 -10.60 1.53 -5.81
N VAL A 566 -9.65 0.64 -5.54
CA VAL A 566 -9.72 -0.77 -5.95
C VAL A 566 -10.93 -1.49 -5.32
N ARG A 567 -11.22 -1.24 -4.03
CA ARG A 567 -12.45 -1.78 -3.39
C ARG A 567 -13.73 -1.29 -4.07
N ALA A 568 -13.74 -0.05 -4.55
CA ALA A 568 -14.82 0.52 -5.33
C ALA A 568 -14.80 0.11 -6.81
N ARG A 569 -13.98 -0.88 -7.21
CA ARG A 569 -13.78 -1.34 -8.60
C ARG A 569 -13.32 -0.23 -9.55
N GLN A 570 -12.57 0.74 -9.04
CA GLN A 570 -11.94 1.81 -9.81
C GLN A 570 -10.46 1.50 -9.97
N ALA A 571 -9.85 2.02 -11.05
CA ALA A 571 -8.41 1.95 -11.23
C ALA A 571 -7.71 2.69 -10.08
N PRO A 572 -6.62 2.14 -9.52
CA PRO A 572 -5.89 2.82 -8.47
C PRO A 572 -5.26 4.10 -9.04
N ASP A 573 -5.42 5.21 -8.32
CA ASP A 573 -5.00 6.55 -8.75
C ASP A 573 -4.25 7.27 -7.62
N ASN A 574 -3.59 8.38 -7.93
CA ASN A 574 -2.84 9.22 -7.00
C ASN A 574 -3.62 10.47 -6.55
N HIS A 575 -4.84 10.65 -7.05
CA HIS A 575 -5.71 11.78 -6.73
C HIS A 575 -6.44 11.60 -5.40
N VAL A 576 -6.34 12.60 -4.53
CA VAL A 576 -7.00 12.63 -3.22
C VAL A 576 -8.05 13.71 -3.17
N ARG A 577 -9.26 13.30 -2.79
CA ARG A 577 -10.38 14.19 -2.51
C ARG A 577 -10.23 14.81 -1.13
N ILE A 578 -9.99 16.11 -1.09
CA ILE A 578 -9.67 16.83 0.14
C ILE A 578 -10.88 16.91 1.09
N ASP A 579 -12.09 16.97 0.54
CA ASP A 579 -13.35 16.97 1.29
C ASP A 579 -13.61 15.67 2.05
N LEU A 580 -12.96 14.56 1.65
CA LEU A 580 -13.08 13.26 2.31
C LEU A 580 -12.05 13.04 3.42
N LEU A 581 -11.03 13.90 3.54
CA LEU A 581 -10.02 13.80 4.59
C LEU A 581 -10.51 14.39 5.90
N ALA A 582 -10.17 13.78 7.04
CA ALA A 582 -10.42 14.37 8.36
C ALA A 582 -9.66 15.69 8.54
N ALA A 583 -10.16 16.60 9.39
CA ALA A 583 -9.55 17.92 9.59
C ALA A 583 -8.06 17.85 9.97
N LEU A 584 -7.70 16.97 10.91
CA LEU A 584 -6.32 16.76 11.33
C LEU A 584 -5.44 16.21 10.20
N GLU A 585 -5.96 15.32 9.36
CA GLU A 585 -5.22 14.80 8.19
C GLU A 585 -5.01 15.88 7.13
N ARG A 586 -5.98 16.79 6.95
CA ARG A 586 -5.84 17.94 6.05
C ARG A 586 -4.78 18.91 6.52
N GLU A 587 -4.73 19.23 7.82
CA GLU A 587 -3.66 20.08 8.38
C GLU A 587 -2.30 19.40 8.22
N ARG A 588 -2.19 18.11 8.57
CA ARG A 588 -0.94 17.36 8.36
C ARG A 588 -0.52 17.32 6.89
N LEU A 589 -1.47 17.23 5.96
CA LEU A 589 -1.18 17.28 4.53
C LEU A 589 -0.60 18.63 4.10
N LYS A 590 -1.11 19.74 4.65
CA LYS A 590 -0.54 21.09 4.42
C LYS A 590 0.88 21.19 4.95
N ASP A 591 1.13 20.71 6.18
CA ASP A 591 2.47 20.71 6.79
C ASP A 591 3.47 19.94 5.92
N CYS A 592 3.07 18.76 5.42
CA CYS A 592 3.89 17.96 4.52
C CYS A 592 4.19 18.69 3.21
N PHE A 593 3.24 19.43 2.63
CA PHE A 593 3.55 20.27 1.46
C PHE A 593 4.46 21.46 1.79
N GLY A 594 4.39 22.01 3.00
CA GLY A 594 5.37 22.97 3.50
C GLY A 594 6.79 22.43 3.43
N VAL A 595 7.01 21.19 3.89
CA VAL A 595 8.32 20.51 3.78
C VAL A 595 8.78 20.38 2.33
N VAL A 596 7.87 20.08 1.39
CA VAL A 596 8.21 19.98 -0.03
C VAL A 596 8.65 21.34 -0.60
N ILE A 597 7.98 22.43 -0.20
CA ILE A 597 8.35 23.80 -0.60
C ILE A 597 9.74 24.17 -0.08
N ASP A 598 10.02 23.87 1.20
CA ASP A 598 11.33 24.12 1.80
C ASP A 598 12.42 23.32 1.08
N PHE A 599 12.12 22.05 0.77
CA PHE A 599 13.05 21.19 0.04
C PHE A 599 13.31 21.68 -1.40
N GLN A 600 12.27 22.09 -2.13
CA GLN A 600 12.43 22.69 -3.46
C GLN A 600 13.21 24.01 -3.40
N SER A 601 13.01 24.82 -2.36
CA SER A 601 13.77 26.06 -2.14
C SER A 601 15.24 25.80 -1.85
N PHE A 602 15.53 24.75 -1.07
CA PHE A 602 16.88 24.25 -0.85
C PHE A 602 17.54 23.83 -2.17
N LEU A 603 16.87 23.01 -3.00
CA LEU A 603 17.38 22.59 -4.31
C LEU A 603 17.60 23.78 -5.24
N HIS A 604 16.66 24.73 -5.30
CA HIS A 604 16.76 25.94 -6.11
C HIS A 604 18.02 26.74 -5.78
N THR A 605 18.28 26.92 -4.48
CA THR A 605 19.46 27.64 -3.98
C THR A 605 20.74 26.87 -4.27
N LYS A 606 20.77 25.57 -3.92
CA LYS A 606 21.94 24.71 -4.06
C LYS A 606 22.41 24.59 -5.51
N PHE A 607 21.51 24.41 -6.47
CA PHE A 607 21.86 24.24 -7.88
C PHE A 607 21.90 25.56 -8.68
N GLY A 608 21.63 26.70 -8.03
CA GLY A 608 21.67 28.02 -8.66
C GLY A 608 20.68 28.16 -9.82
N LEU A 609 19.44 27.67 -9.66
CA LEU A 609 18.48 27.57 -10.75
C LEU A 609 17.93 28.93 -11.25
N HIS A 610 18.17 30.01 -10.50
CA HIS A 610 17.90 31.39 -10.92
C HIS A 610 18.66 31.83 -12.20
N LEU A 611 19.70 31.08 -12.59
CA LEU A 611 20.53 31.36 -13.78
C LEU A 611 20.06 30.61 -15.04
N ILE A 612 19.03 29.77 -14.94
CA ILE A 612 18.56 28.86 -16.02
C ILE A 612 17.10 29.16 -16.40
N SER A 613 16.58 30.33 -15.98
CA SER A 613 15.22 30.81 -16.28
C SER A 613 15.01 31.13 -17.75
#